data_AF-A0A7K9RSS5-F1
#
_entry.id   AF-A0A7K9RSS5-F1
#
_cell.length_a   1.000
_cell.length_b   1.000
_cell.length_c   1.000
_cell.angle_alpha   90.00
_cell.angle_beta   90.00
_cell.angle_gamma   90.00
#
_symmetry.space_group_name_H-M   'P 1'
#
loop_
_entity.id
_entity.type
_entity.pdbx_description
1 polymer ?
#
loop_
_entity_poly.entity_id
_entity_poly.type
_entity_poly.pdbx_seq_one_letter_code
_entity_poly.pdbx_strand_id
1 'polypeptide(L)' 'MGNIFGNLLKSLIGKKEMRILMVGLDAAGKTTILYKLKLGEIVTTIPTIGFNVETVEYKNISFTVWDVGGQDKI' A
#
# COMPACT_ATOMS: atom_id res chain seq x y z
N MET A 1 -32.34 17.97 -5.26
CA MET A 1 -31.95 17.09 -6.40
C MET A 1 -30.47 17.20 -6.78
N GLY A 2 -29.80 18.36 -6.69
CA GLY A 2 -28.38 18.49 -7.07
C GLY A 2 -27.37 17.64 -6.28
N ASN A 3 -27.61 17.39 -4.99
CA ASN A 3 -26.71 16.57 -4.15
C ASN A 3 -26.68 15.09 -4.52
N ILE A 4 -27.75 14.56 -5.12
CA ILE A 4 -27.84 13.13 -5.48
C ILE A 4 -27.00 12.86 -6.74
N PHE A 5 -27.09 13.76 -7.73
CA PHE A 5 -26.27 13.70 -8.95
C PHE A 5 -24.78 13.87 -8.66
N GLY A 6 -24.41 14.78 -7.74
CA GLY A 6 -23.01 14.99 -7.35
C GLY A 6 -22.37 13.76 -6.68
N ASN A 7 -23.14 13.03 -5.87
CA ASN A 7 -22.66 11.80 -5.22
C ASN A 7 -22.57 10.63 -6.22
N LEU A 8 -23.50 10.54 -7.18
CA LEU A 8 -23.45 9.54 -8.25
C LEU A 8 -22.26 9.77 -9.19
N LEU A 9 -21.98 11.03 -9.56
CA LEU A 9 -20.79 11.40 -10.34
C LEU A 9 -19.50 11.11 -9.59
N LYS A 10 -19.42 11.36 -8.27
CA LYS A 10 -18.27 10.96 -7.45
C LYS A 10 -18.06 9.45 -7.38
N SER A 11 -19.13 8.67 -7.43
CA SER A 11 -19.07 7.20 -7.50
C SER A 11 -18.61 6.69 -8.88
N LEU A 12 -18.73 7.50 -9.94
CA LEU A 12 -18.27 7.18 -11.29
C LEU A 12 -16.83 7.63 -11.56
N ILE A 13 -16.25 8.47 -10.69
CA ILE A 13 -14.82 8.78 -10.72
C ILE A 13 -14.08 7.50 -10.32
N GLY A 14 -13.52 6.81 -11.31
CA GLY A 14 -12.82 5.54 -11.13
C GLY A 14 -11.72 5.59 -10.06
N LYS A 15 -11.35 4.42 -9.53
CA LYS A 15 -10.25 4.32 -8.57
C LYS A 15 -8.99 4.94 -9.17
N LYS A 16 -8.38 5.87 -8.45
CA LYS A 16 -7.12 6.49 -8.84
C LYS A 16 -6.00 5.49 -8.56
N GLU A 17 -5.42 4.92 -9.61
CA GLU A 17 -4.26 4.06 -9.48
C GLU A 17 -2.99 4.89 -9.25
N MET A 18 -2.21 4.51 -8.26
CA MET A 18 -0.94 5.12 -7.91
C MET A 18 0.13 4.03 -7.73
N ARG A 19 1.39 4.35 -8.00
CA ARG A 19 2.52 3.44 -7.71
C ARG A 19 3.42 4.12 -6.70
N ILE A 20 3.73 3.42 -5.62
CA ILE A 20 4.56 3.90 -4.52
C ILE A 20 5.71 2.92 -4.36
N LEU A 21 6.94 3.42 -4.34
CA LEU A 21 8.12 2.62 -4.02
C LEU A 21 8.48 2.86 -2.55
N MET A 22 8.61 1.80 -1.76
CA MET A 22 9.02 1.90 -0.37
C MET A 22 10.50 1.53 -0.25
N VAL A 23 11.33 2.53 0.04
CA VAL A 23 12.76 2.35 0.28
C VAL A 23 13.09 2.61 1.75
N GLY A 24 14.15 2.01 2.24
CA GLY A 24 14.61 2.18 3.61
C GLY A 24 15.57 1.08 4.01
N LEU A 25 16.29 1.30 5.12
CA LEU A 25 17.20 0.33 5.70
C LEU A 25 16.46 -0.98 6.05
N ASP A 26 17.24 -2.05 6.21
CA ASP A 26 16.70 -3.30 6.72
C ASP A 26 16.13 -3.12 8.13
N ALA A 27 15.09 -3.89 8.46
CA ALA A 27 14.35 -3.81 9.71
C ALA A 27 13.76 -2.42 10.06
N ALA A 28 13.73 -1.46 9.12
CA ALA A 28 13.12 -0.14 9.32
C ALA A 28 11.59 -0.18 9.52
N GLY A 29 10.97 -1.36 9.44
CA GLY A 29 9.53 -1.54 9.62
C GLY A 29 8.69 -1.26 8.37
N LYS A 30 9.29 -1.26 7.19
CA LYS A 30 8.62 -1.06 5.88
C LYS A 30 7.41 -1.99 5.72
N THR A 31 7.63 -3.29 5.85
CA THR A 31 6.60 -4.33 5.74
C THR A 31 5.54 -4.17 6.84
N THR A 32 5.94 -3.82 8.08
CA THR A 32 4.99 -3.58 9.18
C THR A 32 4.06 -2.40 8.91
N ILE A 33 4.58 -1.28 8.39
CA ILE A 33 3.78 -0.12 8.00
C ILE A 33 2.85 -0.48 6.84
N LEU A 34 3.36 -1.22 5.85
CA LEU A 34 2.59 -1.68 4.70
C LEU A 34 1.40 -2.55 5.13
N TYR A 35 1.63 -3.53 6.00
CA TYR A 35 0.57 -4.41 6.49
C TYR A 35 -0.42 -3.68 7.39
N LYS A 36 0.05 -2.71 8.19
CA LYS A 36 -0.85 -1.82 8.94
C LYS A 36 -1.77 -1.01 8.02
N LEU A 37 -1.24 -0.51 6.90
CA LEU A 37 -2.05 0.20 5.91
C LEU A 37 -3.01 -0.72 5.15
N LYS A 38 -2.62 -1.97 4.90
CA LYS A 38 -3.42 -2.97 4.17
C LYS A 38 -4.54 -3.58 5.01
N LEU A 39 -4.23 -3.96 6.24
CA LEU A 39 -5.12 -4.76 7.09
C LEU A 39 -5.76 -3.94 8.22
N GLY A 40 -5.26 -2.73 8.49
CA GLY A 40 -5.72 -1.89 9.60
C GLY A 40 -5.17 -2.29 10.97
N GLU A 41 -4.46 -3.41 11.08
CA GLU A 41 -3.86 -3.92 12.31
C GLU A 41 -2.35 -4.16 12.15
N ILE A 42 -1.64 -4.17 13.28
CA ILE A 42 -0.20 -4.47 13.29
C ILE A 42 -0.03 -5.98 13.33
N VAL A 43 0.40 -6.56 12.21
CA VAL A 43 0.71 -7.99 12.10
C VAL A 43 2.21 -8.19 12.29
N THR A 44 2.59 -9.27 12.98
CA THR A 44 3.99 -9.69 13.05
C THR A 44 4.45 -10.10 11.65
N THR A 45 5.39 -9.34 11.08
CA THR A 45 5.94 -9.61 9.76
C THR A 45 7.27 -10.34 9.89
N ILE A 46 7.58 -11.18 8.91
CA ILE A 46 8.89 -11.82 8.75
C ILE A 46 9.72 -10.91 7.83
N PRO A 47 11.04 -10.74 8.06
CA PRO A 47 11.89 -9.95 7.17
C PRO A 47 11.73 -10.38 5.70
N THR A 48 11.55 -9.40 4.82
CA THR A 48 11.39 -9.64 3.38
C THR A 48 12.70 -10.15 2.79
N ILE A 49 12.68 -11.35 2.20
CA ILE A 49 13.81 -11.88 1.42
C ILE A 49 13.63 -11.44 -0.04
N GLY A 50 14.56 -10.61 -0.54
CA GLY A 50 14.50 -10.11 -1.92
C GLY A 50 13.41 -9.06 -2.12
N PHE A 51 12.54 -9.24 -3.11
CA PHE A 51 11.62 -8.20 -3.56
C PHE A 51 10.15 -8.61 -3.37
N ASN A 52 9.33 -7.74 -2.79
CA ASN A 52 7.88 -7.96 -2.63
C ASN A 52 7.04 -6.86 -3.29
N VAL A 53 5.92 -7.23 -3.90
CA VAL A 53 4.94 -6.32 -4.49
C VAL A 53 3.60 -6.50 -3.81
N GLU A 54 3.08 -5.43 -3.22
CA GLU A 54 1.79 -5.47 -2.52
C GLU A 54 0.89 -4.35 -3.02
N THR A 55 -0.34 -4.69 -3.38
CA THR A 55 -1.37 -3.67 -3.66
C THR A 55 -2.18 -3.41 -2.40
N VAL A 56 -2.29 -2.13 -2.04
CA VAL A 56 -3.11 -1.66 -0.93
C VAL A 56 -4.19 -0.74 -1.47
N GLU A 57 -5.43 -1.03 -1.09
CA GLU A 57 -6.56 -0.18 -1.38
C GLU A 57 -6.86 0.73 -0.19
N TYR A 58 -6.88 2.04 -0.42
CA TYR A 58 -7.28 3.02 0.57
C TYR A 58 -8.24 4.04 -0.05
N LYS A 59 -9.49 4.03 0.41
CA LYS A 59 -10.57 4.89 -0.13
C LYS A 59 -10.75 4.68 -1.64
N ASN A 60 -10.55 5.71 -2.46
CA ASN A 60 -10.61 5.61 -3.93
C ASN A 60 -9.22 5.44 -4.57
N ILE A 61 -8.17 5.18 -3.78
CA ILE A 61 -6.80 5.08 -4.26
C ILE A 61 -6.36 3.62 -4.14
N SER A 62 -5.89 3.06 -5.25
CA SER A 62 -5.15 1.80 -5.24
C SER A 62 -3.68 2.13 -5.40
N PHE A 63 -2.84 1.78 -4.42
CA PHE A 63 -1.40 1.95 -4.54
C PHE A 63 -0.66 0.62 -4.48
N THR A 64 0.20 0.42 -5.48
CA THR A 64 1.12 -0.72 -5.52
C THR A 64 2.41 -0.33 -4.83
N VAL A 65 2.79 -1.07 -3.80
CA VAL A 65 3.99 -0.88 -2.99
C VAL A 65 5.03 -1.91 -3.35
N TRP A 66 6.22 -1.41 -3.63
CA TRP A 66 7.42 -2.19 -3.95
C TRP A 66 8.28 -2.17 -2.68
N ASP A 67 8.33 -3.28 -1.94
CA ASP A 67 9.16 -3.45 -0.74
C ASP A 67 10.43 -4.22 -1.12
N VAL A 68 11.58 -3.57 -1.00
CA VAL A 68 12.88 -4.15 -1.33
C VAL A 68 13.58 -4.56 -0.03
N GLY A 69 13.71 -5.87 0.15
CA GLY A 69 14.62 -6.52 1.07
C GLY A 69 15.94 -6.87 0.36
N GLY A 70 17.04 -6.83 1.08
CA GLY A 70 18.36 -6.95 0.47
C GLY A 70 19.43 -6.98 1.52
N GLN A 71 19.45 -8.07 2.31
CA GLN A 71 20.69 -8.49 2.92
C GLN A 71 21.34 -9.47 1.95
N ASP A 72 22.51 -9.10 1.40
CA ASP A 72 23.50 -10.14 1.12
C ASP A 72 23.88 -10.74 2.46
N LYS A 73 23.76 -12.06 2.59
CA LYS A 73 24.38 -12.78 3.71
C LYS A 73 25.89 -12.56 3.61
N ILE A 74 26.40 -11.54 4.29
CA ILE A 74 27.82 -11.46 4.67
C ILE A 74 27.92 -12.02 6.07
#